data_AF-A0AAN8ZRM3-F1
#
_entry.id   AF-A0AAN8ZRM3-F1
#
_cell.length_a   1.000
_cell.length_b   1.000
_cell.length_c   1.000
_cell.angle_alpha   90.00
_cell.angle_beta   90.00
_cell.angle_gamma   90.00
#
_symmetry.space_group_name_H-M   'P 1'
#
loop_
_entity.id
_entity.type
_entity.pdbx_description
1 polymer ?
#
loop_
_entity_poly.entity_id
_entity_poly.type
_entity_poly.pdbx_seq_one_letter_code
_entity_poly.pdbx_strand_id
1 'polypeptide(L)'
;HEEKEIKKKRHLISIHHSHEPSTKHILLAKLLLPIKDTLESDFSGWHKLQTQYDAIGNARLHLSSELFCVSEVNESSQEAFDGLLKCLVDYMIKDQTGATNQMNIDCNSWIECMSSSAVAILAQHALVLNLNQASQQLSWWNIIINMASHSDWILVLKQFEIMKVSLIKGQYSTHQMRYISASLSKIIDNCLKNLKHLERSFPAAHGNQTKLQMTAMFQTMRSLQDNPKIRALLSENANFHLEEVIRAGLHGFIQHWWNRITDLMKFCSSKEKNVQLQLIHTVTKEVYNLLLTSSQFYEEIFYG
;
A
#
# COMPACT_ATOMS: atom_id res chain seq x y z
N HIS A 1 -18.75 47.10 -8.67
CA HIS A 1 -18.60 45.79 -9.35
C HIS A 1 -17.17 45.34 -9.16
N GLU A 2 -16.84 44.84 -7.97
CA GLU A 2 -16.88 43.41 -7.59
C GLU A 2 -15.95 42.54 -8.45
N GLU A 3 -14.69 42.42 -8.01
CA GLU A 3 -13.92 41.18 -8.17
C GLU A 3 -13.42 40.75 -6.78
N LYS A 4 -13.97 39.63 -6.30
CA LYS A 4 -13.61 38.97 -5.05
C LYS A 4 -12.49 37.98 -5.33
N GLU A 5 -11.26 38.28 -4.88
CA GLU A 5 -10.23 37.27 -4.71
C GLU A 5 -10.43 36.51 -3.39
N ILE A 6 -10.69 35.21 -3.52
CA ILE A 6 -10.82 34.26 -2.42
C ILE A 6 -9.41 33.90 -1.90
N LYS A 7 -9.09 34.38 -0.70
CA LYS A 7 -7.88 33.99 0.04
C LYS A 7 -7.94 32.51 0.46
N LYS A 8 -7.02 31.70 -0.07
CA LYS A 8 -6.70 30.35 0.43
C LYS A 8 -6.20 30.42 1.87
N LYS A 9 -6.99 29.89 2.82
CA LYS A 9 -6.55 29.55 4.18
C LYS A 9 -5.58 28.35 4.11
N ARG A 10 -4.35 28.52 4.58
CA ARG A 10 -3.48 27.38 4.97
C ARG A 10 -3.54 27.25 6.48
N HIS A 11 -4.10 26.13 6.94
CA HIS A 11 -4.05 25.71 8.34
C HIS A 11 -2.64 25.18 8.64
N LEU A 12 -1.97 25.77 9.64
CA LEU A 12 -0.82 25.14 10.29
C LEU A 12 -1.37 24.20 11.37
N ILE A 13 -1.07 22.91 11.24
CA ILE A 13 -1.26 21.94 12.32
C ILE A 13 0.02 21.96 13.16
N SER A 14 -0.13 22.33 14.43
CA SER A 14 0.92 22.28 15.46
C SER A 14 0.78 20.95 16.20
N ILE A 15 1.81 20.10 16.16
CA ILE A 15 1.93 18.91 17.01
C ILE A 15 2.76 19.31 18.24
N HIS A 16 2.19 19.14 19.43
CA HIS A 16 2.90 19.31 20.71
C HIS A 16 2.74 18.04 21.53
N HIS A 17 3.86 17.37 21.80
CA HIS A 17 4.01 16.48 22.94
C HIS A 17 5.28 16.84 23.68
N SER A 18 5.13 17.39 24.89
CA SER A 18 5.66 16.84 26.14
C SER A 18 5.56 17.90 27.25
N HIS A 19 5.07 17.45 28.41
CA HIS A 19 5.00 18.22 29.63
C HIS A 19 6.39 18.34 30.25
N GLU A 20 6.97 19.54 30.27
CA GLU A 20 7.97 20.02 31.24
C GLU A 20 8.03 21.57 31.15
N PRO A 21 8.54 22.29 32.18
CA PRO A 21 7.98 23.56 32.65
C PRO A 21 8.01 24.65 31.58
N SER A 22 6.87 25.29 31.38
CA SER A 22 6.65 26.29 30.34
C SER A 22 7.50 27.55 30.56
N THR A 23 8.74 27.55 30.08
CA THR A 23 9.32 28.78 29.55
C THR A 23 8.44 29.21 28.40
N LYS A 24 7.60 30.23 28.62
CA LYS A 24 6.85 30.87 27.54
C LYS A 24 7.87 31.46 26.56
N HIS A 25 8.22 30.70 25.53
CA HIS A 25 9.05 31.19 24.44
C HIS A 25 8.22 32.22 23.68
N ILE A 26 8.63 33.49 23.77
CA ILE A 26 8.03 34.57 22.99
C ILE A 26 8.67 34.55 21.62
N LEU A 27 7.86 34.43 20.57
CA LEU A 27 8.33 34.55 19.19
C LEU A 27 8.71 36.02 18.91
N LEU A 28 10.01 36.31 18.90
CA LEU A 28 10.51 37.66 18.64
C LEU A 28 10.53 37.99 17.14
N ALA A 29 10.92 37.02 16.31
CA ALA A 29 11.01 37.18 14.87
C ALA A 29 11.02 35.83 14.13
N LYS A 30 10.75 35.84 12.83
CA LYS A 30 10.80 34.67 11.94
C LYS A 30 11.66 34.97 10.71
N LEU A 31 12.42 33.99 10.26
CA LEU A 31 13.07 34.03 8.96
C LEU A 31 12.46 32.96 8.05
N LEU A 32 12.20 33.33 6.79
CA LEU A 32 11.76 32.41 5.76
C LEU A 32 12.81 32.42 4.65
N LEU A 33 13.44 31.27 4.43
CA LEU A 33 14.47 31.10 3.40
C LEU A 33 13.95 30.18 2.29
N PRO A 34 13.83 30.67 1.05
CA PRO A 34 13.53 29.82 -0.08
C PRO A 34 14.71 28.88 -0.35
N ILE A 35 14.46 27.58 -0.42
CA ILE A 35 15.50 26.57 -0.70
C ILE A 35 16.15 26.81 -2.08
N LYS A 36 15.42 27.42 -3.03
CA LYS A 36 15.96 27.81 -4.32
C LYS A 36 17.13 28.80 -4.19
N ASP A 37 17.00 29.78 -3.29
CA ASP A 37 18.01 30.83 -3.10
C ASP A 37 19.26 30.28 -2.38
N THR A 38 19.10 29.22 -1.60
CA THR A 38 20.24 28.51 -0.98
C THR A 38 21.02 27.68 -1.99
N LEU A 39 20.39 27.18 -3.06
CA LEU A 39 21.00 26.26 -4.04
C LEU A 39 21.81 26.96 -5.13
N GLU A 40 21.54 28.23 -5.42
CA GLU A 40 22.10 28.96 -6.57
C GLU A 40 23.36 29.79 -6.23
N SER A 41 23.78 29.88 -4.96
CA SER A 41 24.98 30.62 -4.54
C SER A 41 25.48 30.20 -3.15
N ASP A 42 26.74 30.50 -2.81
CA ASP A 42 27.27 30.38 -1.44
C ASP A 42 26.36 31.15 -0.49
N PHE A 43 25.51 30.43 0.24
CA PHE A 43 24.51 31.01 1.11
C PHE A 43 25.19 31.47 2.41
N SER A 44 25.84 32.64 2.33
CA SER A 44 26.43 33.33 3.47
C SER A 44 26.05 34.80 3.43
N GLY A 45 25.30 35.26 4.42
CA GLY A 45 24.91 36.66 4.47
C GLY A 45 24.01 37.05 5.65
N TRP A 46 23.74 38.35 5.73
CA TRP A 46 22.84 38.93 6.72
C TRP A 46 21.40 38.92 6.20
N HIS A 47 20.53 38.18 6.87
CA HIS A 47 19.13 38.05 6.51
C HIS A 47 18.24 38.87 7.44
N LYS A 48 17.31 39.63 6.85
CA LYS A 48 16.36 40.44 7.60
C LYS A 48 15.28 39.54 8.22
N LEU A 49 15.10 39.67 9.53
CA LEU A 49 14.07 38.94 10.25
C LEU A 49 12.70 39.62 10.07
N GLN A 50 11.65 38.83 9.92
CA GLN A 50 10.25 39.28 9.96
C GLN A 50 9.82 39.34 11.42
N THR A 51 9.64 40.54 11.97
CA THR A 51 9.22 40.74 13.35
C THR A 51 7.74 41.08 13.41
N GLN A 52 7.08 40.69 14.51
CA GLN A 52 5.72 41.17 14.84
C GLN A 52 5.74 42.44 15.69
N TYR A 53 6.93 42.84 16.15
CA TYR A 53 7.15 43.98 17.03
C TYR A 53 8.01 45.03 16.32
N ASP A 54 7.51 46.25 16.24
CA ASP A 54 8.19 47.39 15.61
C ASP A 54 9.51 47.75 16.31
N ALA A 55 9.60 47.45 17.61
CA ALA A 55 10.80 47.68 18.42
C ALA A 55 12.05 46.89 17.96
N ILE A 56 11.86 45.83 17.16
CA ILE A 56 12.94 44.95 16.66
C ILE A 56 13.19 45.19 15.15
N GLY A 57 12.65 46.29 14.58
CA GLY A 57 12.44 46.53 13.15
C GLY A 57 13.66 46.42 12.20
N ASN A 58 14.87 46.24 12.72
CA ASN A 58 16.10 46.05 11.94
C ASN A 58 16.94 44.83 12.36
N ALA A 59 16.39 43.87 13.12
CA ALA A 59 17.15 42.69 13.48
C ALA A 59 17.51 41.87 12.23
N ARG A 60 18.81 41.59 12.11
CA ARG A 60 19.38 40.76 11.05
C ARG A 60 20.10 39.58 11.69
N LEU A 61 20.00 38.44 11.04
CA LEU A 61 20.70 37.22 11.44
C LEU A 61 21.73 36.89 10.36
N HIS A 62 23.00 36.74 10.74
CA HIS A 62 24.00 36.22 9.82
C HIS A 62 23.84 34.71 9.76
N LEU A 63 23.63 34.17 8.57
CA LEU A 63 23.60 32.74 8.32
C LEU A 63 24.66 32.42 7.27
N SER A 64 25.41 31.37 7.52
CA SER A 64 26.26 30.71 6.54
C SER A 64 25.84 29.25 6.50
N SER A 65 25.57 28.71 5.31
CA SER A 65 25.28 27.30 5.13
C SER A 65 26.19 26.71 4.07
N GLU A 66 26.72 25.54 4.35
CA GLU A 66 27.38 24.69 3.37
C GLU A 66 26.36 23.68 2.84
N LEU A 67 26.24 23.59 1.52
CA LEU A 67 25.41 22.59 0.86
C LEU A 67 26.25 21.34 0.59
N PHE A 68 26.03 20.31 1.39
CA PHE A 68 26.58 18.99 1.12
C PHE A 68 25.63 18.23 0.19
N CYS A 69 26.00 18.09 -1.08
CA CYS A 69 25.35 17.14 -1.97
C CYS A 69 25.91 15.75 -1.66
N VAL A 70 25.19 14.96 -0.86
CA VAL A 70 25.47 13.53 -0.75
C VAL A 70 24.89 12.88 -2.01
N SER A 71 25.75 12.64 -2.98
CA SER A 71 25.40 12.09 -4.31
C SER A 71 24.96 10.62 -4.27
N GLU A 72 25.03 9.98 -3.11
CA GLU A 72 24.47 8.65 -2.90
C GLU A 72 23.37 8.73 -1.86
N VAL A 73 22.16 8.34 -2.27
CA VAL A 73 21.14 7.89 -1.32
C VAL A 73 21.76 6.69 -0.61
N ASN A 74 22.35 6.93 0.56
CA ASN A 74 22.76 5.85 1.44
C ASN A 74 21.50 5.10 1.90
N GLU A 75 21.63 3.81 2.19
CA GLU A 75 20.52 2.97 2.65
C GLU A 75 19.79 3.60 3.85
N SER A 76 20.52 4.35 4.69
CA SER A 76 19.96 5.08 5.83
C SER A 76 18.94 6.16 5.45
N SER A 77 19.07 6.84 4.31
CA SER A 77 18.07 7.82 3.86
C SER A 77 16.76 7.14 3.45
N GLN A 78 16.86 6.01 2.74
CA GLN A 78 15.68 5.22 2.38
C GLN A 78 15.00 4.66 3.64
N GLU A 79 15.77 4.11 4.58
CA GLU A 79 15.26 3.56 5.84
C GLU A 79 14.56 4.62 6.71
N ALA A 80 15.11 5.84 6.79
CA ALA A 80 14.50 6.94 7.52
C ALA A 80 13.13 7.31 6.93
N PHE A 81 13.03 7.36 5.60
CA PHE A 81 11.77 7.62 4.92
C PHE A 81 10.77 6.48 5.11
N ASP A 82 11.21 5.22 4.95
CA ASP A 82 10.39 4.03 5.19
C ASP A 82 9.81 4.02 6.62
N GLY A 83 10.62 4.41 7.61
CA GLY A 83 10.20 4.53 9.01
C GLY A 83 9.10 5.57 9.22
N LEU A 84 9.27 6.79 8.67
CA LEU A 84 8.24 7.82 8.75
C LEU A 84 6.95 7.40 8.03
N LEU A 85 7.09 6.85 6.82
CA LEU A 85 5.96 6.41 6.03
C LEU A 85 5.18 5.31 6.75
N LYS A 86 5.88 4.33 7.34
CA LYS A 86 5.25 3.28 8.14
C LYS A 86 4.50 3.86 9.35
N CYS A 87 5.10 4.79 10.09
CA CYS A 87 4.43 5.44 11.22
C CYS A 87 3.15 6.17 10.82
N LEU A 88 3.16 6.88 9.68
CA LEU A 88 1.98 7.58 9.17
C LEU A 88 0.88 6.59 8.76
N VAL A 89 1.25 5.52 8.07
CA VAL A 89 0.30 4.48 7.66
C VAL A 89 -0.28 3.75 8.88
N ASP A 90 0.56 3.39 9.87
CA ASP A 90 0.11 2.78 11.13
C ASP A 90 -0.84 3.69 11.90
N TYR A 91 -0.56 5.00 11.93
CA TYR A 91 -1.45 5.99 12.54
C TYR A 91 -2.81 6.05 11.84
N MET A 92 -2.83 6.05 10.50
CA MET A 92 -4.08 6.04 9.73
C MET A 92 -4.91 4.79 10.00
N ILE A 93 -4.28 3.62 10.03
CA ILE A 93 -4.98 2.36 10.32
C ILE A 93 -5.61 2.43 11.71
N LYS A 94 -4.85 2.87 12.72
CA LYS A 94 -5.33 2.98 14.11
C LYS A 94 -6.48 3.97 14.26
N ASP A 95 -6.38 5.14 13.64
CA ASP A 95 -7.41 6.19 13.70
C ASP A 95 -8.73 5.72 13.05
N GLN A 96 -8.65 4.93 11.97
CA GLN A 96 -9.80 4.35 11.28
C GLN A 96 -10.45 3.17 12.04
N THR A 97 -9.69 2.43 12.85
CA THR A 97 -10.28 1.37 13.69
C THR A 97 -11.15 1.88 14.84
N GLY A 98 -11.09 3.18 15.17
CA GLY A 98 -11.96 3.83 16.15
C GLY A 98 -13.33 4.27 15.61
N ALA A 99 -13.49 4.37 14.29
CA ALA A 99 -14.72 4.83 13.64
C ALA A 99 -15.09 3.90 12.47
N THR A 100 -15.94 2.91 12.75
CA THR A 100 -16.73 2.12 11.78
C THR A 100 -15.98 1.57 10.55
N ASN A 101 -15.44 0.34 10.68
CA ASN A 101 -15.34 -0.81 9.74
C ASN A 101 -15.40 -0.67 8.21
N GLN A 102 -15.28 0.49 7.60
CA GLN A 102 -15.19 0.66 6.17
C GLN A 102 -14.03 1.61 5.90
N MET A 103 -12.86 1.03 5.59
CA MET A 103 -11.98 1.70 4.64
C MET A 103 -12.85 2.09 3.46
N ASN A 104 -12.95 3.39 3.22
CA ASN A 104 -13.77 3.91 2.13
C ASN A 104 -13.27 3.24 0.85
N ILE A 105 -14.08 2.31 0.32
CA ILE A 105 -13.73 1.44 -0.82
C ILE A 105 -13.44 2.27 -2.08
N ASP A 106 -13.80 3.56 -2.05
CA ASP A 106 -13.58 4.55 -3.10
C ASP A 106 -12.17 5.19 -3.11
N CYS A 107 -11.33 4.94 -2.10
CA CYS A 107 -9.96 5.43 -2.12
C CYS A 107 -9.15 4.71 -3.22
N ASN A 108 -8.74 5.43 -4.28
CA ASN A 108 -7.99 4.81 -5.36
C ASN A 108 -6.51 4.58 -5.02
N SER A 109 -5.99 5.17 -3.94
CA SER A 109 -4.65 4.89 -3.40
C SER A 109 -4.56 5.24 -1.90
N TRP A 110 -3.62 4.64 -1.16
CA TRP A 110 -3.36 5.05 0.25
C TRP A 110 -2.91 6.52 0.35
N ILE A 111 -2.25 7.02 -0.70
CA ILE A 111 -1.86 8.43 -0.80
C ILE A 111 -3.10 9.33 -0.82
N GLU A 112 -4.18 8.92 -1.48
CA GLU A 112 -5.45 9.67 -1.48
C GLU A 112 -6.18 9.59 -0.15
N CYS A 113 -5.98 8.52 0.62
CA CYS A 113 -6.53 8.42 1.96
C CYS A 113 -5.71 9.20 3.00
N MET A 114 -4.49 9.61 2.68
CA MET A 114 -3.66 10.43 3.56
C MET A 114 -4.17 11.87 3.62
N SER A 115 -4.10 12.47 4.81
CA SER A 115 -4.32 13.91 4.93
C SER A 115 -3.31 14.68 4.07
N SER A 116 -3.73 15.81 3.50
CA SER A 116 -2.84 16.67 2.71
C SER A 116 -1.60 17.10 3.49
N SER A 117 -1.70 17.22 4.82
CA SER A 117 -0.57 17.48 5.71
C SER A 117 0.42 16.31 5.77
N ALA A 118 -0.06 15.06 5.88
CA ALA A 118 0.80 13.88 5.87
C ALA A 118 1.53 13.71 4.52
N VAL A 119 0.82 13.92 3.41
CA VAL A 119 1.42 13.90 2.07
C VAL A 119 2.49 14.99 1.93
N ALA A 120 2.24 16.20 2.44
CA ALA A 120 3.22 17.29 2.42
C ALA A 120 4.46 16.98 3.26
N ILE A 121 4.28 16.39 4.45
CA ILE A 121 5.38 15.96 5.32
C ILE A 121 6.26 14.91 4.61
N LEU A 122 5.64 13.90 3.99
CA LEU A 122 6.36 12.89 3.22
C LEU A 122 7.11 13.51 2.04
N ALA A 123 6.46 14.36 1.26
CA ALA A 123 7.10 15.05 0.13
C ALA A 123 8.31 15.89 0.60
N GLN A 124 8.16 16.63 1.69
CA GLN A 124 9.26 17.42 2.26
C GLN A 124 10.40 16.53 2.78
N HIS A 125 10.08 15.42 3.45
CA HIS A 125 11.08 14.50 3.97
C HIS A 125 11.86 13.80 2.84
N ALA A 126 11.17 13.39 1.77
CA ALA A 126 11.82 12.84 0.58
C ALA A 126 12.79 13.84 -0.06
N LEU A 127 12.44 15.13 -0.12
CA LEU A 127 13.33 16.18 -0.62
C LEU A 127 14.57 16.35 0.28
N VAL A 128 14.39 16.38 1.60
CA VAL A 128 15.51 16.49 2.57
C VAL A 128 16.46 15.30 2.45
N LEU A 129 15.93 14.11 2.23
CA LEU A 129 16.69 12.87 2.08
C LEU A 129 17.20 12.63 0.65
N ASN A 130 16.96 13.57 -0.27
CA ASN A 130 17.32 13.49 -1.69
C ASN A 130 16.80 12.21 -2.38
N LEU A 131 15.61 11.73 -1.99
CA LEU A 131 15.02 10.52 -2.55
C LEU A 131 14.37 10.82 -3.89
N ASN A 132 14.86 10.15 -4.93
CA ASN A 132 14.20 10.16 -6.24
C ASN A 132 12.82 9.48 -6.18
N GLN A 133 11.99 9.73 -7.20
CA GLN A 133 10.63 9.20 -7.25
C GLN A 133 10.59 7.66 -7.21
N ALA A 134 11.54 6.97 -7.85
CA ALA A 134 11.61 5.51 -7.85
C ALA A 134 11.83 4.96 -6.43
N SER A 135 12.74 5.57 -5.66
CA SER A 135 13.04 5.17 -4.28
C SER A 135 11.84 5.38 -3.36
N GLN A 136 11.10 6.47 -3.53
CA GLN A 136 9.84 6.70 -2.81
C GLN A 136 8.76 5.64 -3.18
N GLN A 137 8.65 5.27 -4.46
CA GLN A 137 7.73 4.20 -4.89
C GLN A 137 8.10 2.86 -4.27
N LEU A 138 9.40 2.59 -4.10
CA LEU A 138 9.89 1.39 -3.45
C LEU A 138 9.54 1.35 -1.95
N SER A 139 9.60 2.49 -1.26
CA SER A 139 9.14 2.61 0.13
C SER A 139 7.67 2.24 0.28
N TRP A 140 6.83 2.78 -0.61
CA TRP A 140 5.40 2.48 -0.64
C TRP A 140 5.14 1.00 -0.91
N TRP A 141 5.87 0.42 -1.86
CA TRP A 141 5.82 -1.01 -2.15
C TRP A 141 6.19 -1.87 -0.94
N ASN A 142 7.26 -1.52 -0.24
CA ASN A 142 7.74 -2.20 0.95
C ASN A 142 6.65 -2.25 2.04
N ILE A 143 5.98 -1.14 2.27
CA ILE A 143 4.92 -1.03 3.27
C ILE A 143 3.69 -1.84 2.85
N ILE A 144 3.24 -1.70 1.61
CA ILE A 144 2.05 -2.42 1.10
C ILE A 144 2.25 -3.95 1.20
N ILE A 145 3.43 -4.46 0.83
CA ILE A 145 3.72 -5.90 0.92
C ILE A 145 3.79 -6.39 2.37
N ASN A 146 4.30 -5.58 3.29
CA ASN A 146 4.57 -6.02 4.66
C ASN A 146 3.39 -5.80 5.63
N MET A 147 2.46 -4.91 5.30
CA MET A 147 1.20 -4.76 6.02
C MET A 147 0.16 -5.82 5.65
N ALA A 148 0.45 -6.64 4.63
CA ALA A 148 -0.42 -7.66 4.09
C ALA A 148 -0.48 -8.93 4.96
N SER A 149 -1.00 -8.83 6.19
CA SER A 149 -1.70 -9.96 6.82
C SER A 149 -3.06 -10.21 6.14
N HIS A 150 -3.59 -9.20 5.43
CA HIS A 150 -4.75 -9.27 4.53
C HIS A 150 -4.44 -8.39 3.31
N SER A 151 -3.83 -8.95 2.25
CA SER A 151 -3.40 -8.16 1.09
C SER A 151 -4.62 -7.57 0.38
N ASP A 152 -4.76 -6.24 0.41
CA ASP A 152 -5.62 -5.55 -0.55
C ASP A 152 -4.93 -5.61 -1.92
N TRP A 153 -5.35 -6.59 -2.73
CA TRP A 153 -4.79 -6.88 -4.04
C TRP A 153 -5.00 -5.74 -5.04
N ILE A 154 -6.02 -4.90 -4.85
CA ILE A 154 -6.24 -3.71 -5.69
C ILE A 154 -5.10 -2.72 -5.47
N LEU A 155 -4.70 -2.51 -4.22
CA LEU A 155 -3.60 -1.61 -3.87
C LEU A 155 -2.24 -2.19 -4.26
N VAL A 156 -2.05 -3.50 -4.10
CA VAL A 156 -0.87 -4.20 -4.62
C VAL A 156 -0.73 -4.00 -6.12
N LEU A 157 -1.79 -4.24 -6.90
CA LEU A 157 -1.77 -4.09 -8.35
C LEU A 157 -1.42 -2.66 -8.76
N LYS A 158 -2.10 -1.66 -8.17
CA LYS A 158 -1.87 -0.25 -8.51
C LYS A 158 -0.43 0.18 -8.21
N GLN A 159 0.08 -0.15 -7.02
CA GLN A 159 1.46 0.17 -6.67
C GLN A 159 2.46 -0.57 -7.56
N PHE A 160 2.16 -1.83 -7.89
CA PHE A 160 2.99 -2.61 -8.80
C PHE A 160 3.09 -1.97 -10.18
N GLU A 161 1.97 -1.52 -10.77
CA GLU A 161 1.98 -0.85 -12.07
C GLU A 161 2.77 0.47 -12.05
N ILE A 162 2.70 1.23 -10.96
CA ILE A 162 3.54 2.43 -10.77
C ILE A 162 5.03 2.04 -10.72
N MET A 163 5.38 1.08 -9.87
CA MET A 163 6.77 0.63 -9.69
C MET A 163 7.36 0.02 -10.97
N LYS A 164 6.54 -0.72 -11.73
CA LYS A 164 6.87 -1.38 -12.99
C LYS A 164 7.39 -0.39 -14.04
N VAL A 165 6.84 0.82 -14.11
CA VAL A 165 7.33 1.85 -15.04
C VAL A 165 8.78 2.22 -14.73
N SER A 166 9.10 2.48 -13.46
CA SER A 166 10.47 2.80 -13.03
C SER A 166 11.43 1.61 -13.13
N LEU A 167 10.91 0.39 -12.95
CA LEU A 167 11.65 -0.86 -13.10
C LEU A 167 12.09 -1.09 -14.54
N ILE A 168 11.16 -0.92 -15.49
CA ILE A 168 11.45 -1.08 -16.93
C ILE A 168 12.49 -0.05 -17.39
N LYS A 169 12.46 1.16 -16.81
CA LYS A 169 13.42 2.25 -17.08
C LYS A 169 14.78 2.06 -16.40
N GLY A 170 14.95 1.05 -15.53
CA GLY A 170 16.21 0.79 -14.84
C GLY A 170 16.58 1.88 -13.83
N GLN A 171 15.60 2.49 -13.17
CA GLN A 171 15.81 3.61 -12.24
C GLN A 171 16.23 3.17 -10.83
N TYR A 172 16.29 1.86 -10.57
CA TYR A 172 16.64 1.28 -9.28
C TYR A 172 18.11 0.87 -9.24
N SER A 173 18.74 1.08 -8.08
CA SER A 173 20.10 0.60 -7.84
C SER A 173 20.17 -0.93 -7.77
N THR A 174 21.36 -1.51 -7.90
CA THR A 174 21.56 -2.96 -7.79
C THR A 174 21.04 -3.53 -6.46
N HIS A 175 21.22 -2.78 -5.36
CA HIS A 175 20.69 -3.17 -4.05
C HIS A 175 19.15 -3.19 -4.05
N GLN A 176 18.53 -2.10 -4.52
CA GLN A 176 17.07 -2.01 -4.64
C GLN A 176 16.50 -3.11 -5.54
N MET A 177 17.20 -3.46 -6.63
CA MET A 177 16.79 -4.54 -7.53
C MET A 177 16.78 -5.92 -6.86
N ARG A 178 17.72 -6.21 -5.96
CA ARG A 178 17.71 -7.46 -5.16
C ARG A 178 16.50 -7.51 -4.23
N TYR A 179 16.22 -6.39 -3.56
CA TYR A 179 15.04 -6.28 -2.71
C TYR A 179 13.75 -6.47 -3.52
N ILE A 180 13.65 -5.81 -4.69
CA ILE A 180 12.50 -5.95 -5.58
C ILE A 180 12.33 -7.41 -5.98
N SER A 181 13.38 -8.09 -6.44
CA SER A 181 13.35 -9.52 -6.78
C SER A 181 12.81 -10.40 -5.64
N ALA A 182 13.31 -10.21 -4.41
CA ALA A 182 12.83 -10.93 -3.24
C ALA A 182 11.35 -10.63 -2.92
N SER A 183 10.95 -9.36 -3.01
CA SER A 183 9.57 -8.91 -2.74
C SER A 183 8.57 -9.45 -3.76
N LEU A 184 8.95 -9.51 -5.05
CA LEU A 184 8.12 -10.09 -6.10
C LEU A 184 7.97 -11.59 -5.94
N SER A 185 9.04 -12.29 -5.54
CA SER A 185 8.99 -13.72 -5.21
C SER A 185 8.03 -13.99 -4.05
N LYS A 186 8.08 -13.17 -2.99
CA LYS A 186 7.12 -13.23 -1.87
C LYS A 186 5.67 -13.02 -2.31
N ILE A 187 5.42 -12.11 -3.27
CA ILE A 187 4.08 -11.93 -3.84
C ILE A 187 3.61 -13.18 -4.56
N ILE A 188 4.45 -13.79 -5.39
CA ILE A 188 4.11 -15.03 -6.09
C ILE A 188 3.74 -16.11 -5.07
N ASP A 189 4.57 -16.33 -4.06
CA ASP A 189 4.29 -17.31 -2.99
C ASP A 189 2.95 -17.04 -2.29
N ASN A 190 2.63 -15.76 -2.02
CA ASN A 190 1.36 -15.38 -1.43
C ASN A 190 0.17 -15.63 -2.37
N CYS A 191 0.30 -15.33 -3.66
CA CYS A 191 -0.71 -15.66 -4.66
C CYS A 191 -0.94 -17.17 -4.74
N LEU A 192 0.13 -17.97 -4.81
CA LEU A 192 0.06 -19.43 -4.84
C LEU A 192 -0.63 -20.00 -3.60
N LYS A 193 -0.31 -19.49 -2.41
CA LYS A 193 -0.97 -19.87 -1.15
C LYS A 193 -2.46 -19.52 -1.16
N ASN A 194 -2.82 -18.34 -1.66
CA ASN A 194 -4.22 -17.92 -1.76
C ASN A 194 -5.01 -18.79 -2.74
N LEU A 195 -4.41 -19.18 -3.87
CA LEU A 195 -5.04 -20.08 -4.84
C LEU A 195 -5.19 -21.50 -4.31
N LYS A 196 -4.22 -21.99 -3.54
CA LYS A 196 -4.32 -23.28 -2.84
C LYS A 196 -5.50 -23.30 -1.86
N HIS A 197 -5.85 -22.15 -1.29
CA HIS A 197 -6.95 -22.00 -0.35
C HIS A 197 -8.05 -21.07 -0.89
N LEU A 198 -8.45 -21.28 -2.15
CA LEU A 198 -9.29 -20.36 -2.92
C LEU A 198 -10.58 -19.94 -2.20
N GLU A 199 -11.38 -20.89 -1.69
CA GLU A 199 -12.63 -20.59 -0.98
C GLU A 199 -12.40 -19.78 0.30
N ARG A 200 -11.27 -19.99 0.98
CA ARG A 200 -10.93 -19.28 2.22
C ARG A 200 -10.42 -17.87 1.93
N SER A 201 -9.58 -17.72 0.91
CA SER A 201 -8.98 -16.43 0.56
C SER A 201 -9.94 -15.55 -0.24
N PHE A 202 -10.79 -16.15 -1.08
CA PHE A 202 -11.75 -15.48 -1.95
C PHE A 202 -13.11 -16.21 -1.95
N PRO A 203 -13.87 -16.13 -0.85
CA PRO A 203 -15.19 -16.76 -0.75
C PRO A 203 -16.21 -16.08 -1.69
N ALA A 204 -16.84 -16.86 -2.56
CA ALA A 204 -17.88 -16.37 -3.48
C ALA A 204 -19.06 -15.69 -2.74
N ALA A 205 -19.33 -16.09 -1.48
CA ALA A 205 -20.38 -15.51 -0.63
C ALA A 205 -20.20 -14.00 -0.37
N HIS A 206 -18.98 -13.47 -0.47
CA HIS A 206 -18.70 -12.05 -0.27
C HIS A 206 -18.88 -11.22 -1.56
N GLY A 207 -19.33 -11.83 -2.67
CA GLY A 207 -19.77 -11.13 -3.88
C GLY A 207 -18.70 -10.24 -4.53
N ASN A 208 -19.12 -9.07 -4.99
CA ASN A 208 -18.32 -8.18 -5.86
C ASN A 208 -16.96 -7.76 -5.27
N GLN A 209 -16.87 -7.54 -3.96
CA GLN A 209 -15.60 -7.13 -3.35
C GLN A 209 -14.54 -8.23 -3.50
N THR A 210 -14.93 -9.48 -3.27
CA THR A 210 -14.04 -10.63 -3.44
C THR A 210 -13.67 -10.82 -4.91
N LYS A 211 -14.62 -10.58 -5.82
CA LYS A 211 -14.37 -10.59 -7.27
C LYS A 211 -13.26 -9.60 -7.62
N LEU A 212 -13.38 -8.34 -7.20
CA LEU A 212 -12.39 -7.30 -7.49
C LEU A 212 -11.00 -7.63 -6.92
N GLN A 213 -10.94 -8.13 -5.68
CA GLN A 213 -9.68 -8.53 -5.04
C GLN A 213 -9.00 -9.69 -5.80
N MET A 214 -9.78 -10.69 -6.19
CA MET A 214 -9.28 -11.84 -6.94
C MET A 214 -8.83 -11.45 -8.36
N THR A 215 -9.61 -10.61 -9.06
CA THR A 215 -9.22 -10.06 -10.37
C THR A 215 -7.92 -9.27 -10.28
N ALA A 216 -7.76 -8.41 -9.27
CA ALA A 216 -6.54 -7.63 -9.08
C ALA A 216 -5.31 -8.51 -8.78
N MET A 217 -5.48 -9.60 -8.00
CA MET A 217 -4.44 -10.60 -7.78
C MET A 217 -4.00 -11.25 -9.11
N PHE A 218 -4.95 -11.64 -9.96
CA PHE A 218 -4.64 -12.23 -11.26
C PHE A 218 -3.98 -11.26 -12.22
N GLN A 219 -4.45 -10.03 -12.28
CA GLN A 219 -3.82 -8.99 -13.08
C GLN A 219 -2.38 -8.75 -12.62
N THR A 220 -2.12 -8.76 -11.30
CA THR A 220 -0.76 -8.66 -10.75
C THR A 220 0.10 -9.83 -11.24
N MET A 221 -0.38 -11.07 -11.10
CA MET A 221 0.36 -12.25 -11.56
C MET A 221 0.61 -12.26 -13.07
N ARG A 222 -0.38 -11.87 -13.87
CA ARG A 222 -0.24 -11.75 -15.32
C ARG A 222 0.79 -10.68 -15.69
N SER A 223 0.76 -9.51 -15.05
CA SER A 223 1.77 -8.47 -15.26
C SER A 223 3.20 -8.90 -14.86
N LEU A 224 3.34 -9.76 -13.83
CA LEU A 224 4.62 -10.37 -13.46
C LEU A 224 5.13 -11.35 -14.54
N GLN A 225 4.22 -12.11 -15.13
CA GLN A 225 4.55 -13.11 -16.16
C GLN A 225 4.82 -12.46 -17.51
N ASP A 226 3.98 -11.54 -17.98
CA ASP A 226 4.00 -11.03 -19.37
C ASP A 226 5.20 -10.15 -19.68
N ASN A 227 5.79 -9.48 -18.68
CA ASN A 227 6.91 -8.59 -18.92
C ASN A 227 8.26 -9.32 -18.81
N PRO A 228 9.05 -9.41 -19.89
CA PRO A 228 10.30 -10.19 -19.90
C PRO A 228 11.37 -9.61 -18.94
N LYS A 229 11.39 -8.29 -18.73
CA LYS A 229 12.32 -7.66 -17.78
C LYS A 229 11.98 -8.02 -16.34
N ILE A 230 10.69 -8.04 -16.00
CA ILE A 230 10.23 -8.45 -14.67
C ILE A 230 10.45 -9.95 -14.48
N ARG A 231 10.12 -10.76 -15.49
CA ARG A 231 10.34 -12.21 -15.48
C ARG A 231 11.81 -12.57 -15.24
N ALA A 232 12.74 -11.83 -15.84
CA ALA A 232 14.17 -12.03 -15.61
C ALA A 232 14.63 -11.74 -14.17
N LEU A 233 13.85 -11.00 -13.38
CA LEU A 233 14.15 -10.74 -11.96
C LEU A 233 13.64 -11.84 -11.03
N LEU A 234 12.76 -12.71 -11.53
CA LEU A 234 12.23 -13.83 -10.78
C LEU A 234 13.21 -15.00 -10.98
N SER A 235 13.72 -15.58 -9.87
CA SER A 235 14.59 -16.78 -9.89
C SER A 235 13.87 -18.01 -10.49
N GLU A 236 14.52 -19.17 -10.65
CA GLU A 236 13.99 -20.41 -11.30
C GLU A 236 12.54 -20.83 -10.95
N ASN A 237 11.99 -20.40 -9.80
CA ASN A 237 10.57 -20.50 -9.46
C ASN A 237 9.62 -19.61 -10.33
N ALA A 238 10.16 -18.81 -11.25
CA ALA A 238 9.45 -17.87 -12.12
C ALA A 238 8.61 -18.51 -13.22
N ASN A 239 8.87 -19.79 -13.51
CA ASN A 239 8.12 -20.55 -14.51
C ASN A 239 6.85 -21.13 -13.89
N PHE A 240 6.05 -20.30 -13.22
CA PHE A 240 4.69 -20.69 -12.88
C PHE A 240 3.79 -20.41 -14.08
N HIS A 241 3.10 -21.44 -14.56
CA HIS A 241 2.06 -21.25 -15.57
C HIS A 241 0.77 -20.89 -14.85
N LEU A 242 0.39 -19.61 -14.94
CA LEU A 242 -0.78 -19.07 -14.23
C LEU A 242 -2.03 -19.94 -14.41
N GLU A 243 -2.29 -20.41 -15.64
CA GLU A 243 -3.43 -21.30 -15.95
C GLU A 243 -3.35 -22.65 -15.22
N GLU A 244 -2.17 -23.25 -15.11
CA GLU A 244 -1.97 -24.52 -14.41
C GLU A 244 -2.17 -24.36 -12.91
N VAL A 245 -1.67 -23.26 -12.34
CA VAL A 245 -1.86 -22.93 -10.92
C VAL A 245 -3.34 -22.69 -10.62
N ILE A 246 -4.05 -21.95 -11.48
CA ILE A 246 -5.49 -21.73 -11.36
C ILE A 246 -6.23 -23.06 -11.39
N ARG A 247 -5.93 -23.92 -12.37
CA ARG A 247 -6.53 -25.25 -12.49
C ARG A 247 -6.28 -26.11 -11.26
N ALA A 248 -5.05 -26.09 -10.73
CA ALA A 248 -4.69 -26.80 -9.50
C ALA A 248 -5.44 -26.25 -8.27
N GLY A 249 -5.59 -24.93 -8.15
CA GLY A 249 -6.36 -24.29 -7.08
C GLY A 249 -7.85 -24.65 -7.13
N LEU A 250 -8.46 -24.60 -8.32
CA LEU A 250 -9.85 -25.03 -8.54
C LEU A 250 -10.05 -26.51 -8.24
N HIS A 251 -9.14 -27.37 -8.70
CA HIS A 251 -9.16 -28.80 -8.39
C HIS A 251 -9.06 -29.04 -6.88
N GLY A 252 -8.14 -28.35 -6.19
CA GLY A 252 -8.00 -28.42 -4.73
C GLY A 252 -9.27 -27.98 -4.01
N PHE A 253 -9.90 -26.89 -4.45
CA PHE A 253 -11.20 -26.45 -3.92
C PHE A 253 -12.28 -27.52 -4.07
N ILE A 254 -12.47 -28.07 -5.27
CA ILE A 254 -13.48 -29.12 -5.52
C ILE A 254 -13.19 -30.36 -4.66
N GLN A 255 -11.92 -30.75 -4.53
CA GLN A 255 -11.51 -31.89 -3.72
C GLN A 255 -11.79 -31.65 -2.22
N HIS A 256 -11.49 -30.47 -1.70
CA HIS A 256 -11.78 -30.10 -0.32
C HIS A 256 -13.29 -30.08 -0.03
N TRP A 257 -14.08 -29.50 -0.94
CA TRP A 257 -15.53 -29.52 -0.85
C TRP A 257 -16.09 -30.95 -0.87
N TRP A 258 -15.62 -31.79 -1.81
CA TRP A 258 -16.06 -33.18 -1.91
C TRP A 258 -15.75 -33.97 -0.63
N ASN A 259 -14.53 -33.82 -0.09
CA ASN A 259 -14.17 -34.45 1.17
C ASN A 259 -15.10 -34.02 2.31
N ARG A 260 -15.41 -32.71 2.43
CA ARG A 260 -16.38 -32.18 3.41
C ARG A 260 -17.75 -32.83 3.28
N ILE A 261 -18.26 -32.98 2.05
CA ILE A 261 -19.55 -33.63 1.79
C ILE A 261 -19.51 -35.12 2.14
N THR A 262 -18.44 -35.84 1.78
CA THR A 262 -18.31 -37.26 2.14
C THR A 262 -18.21 -37.47 3.65
N ASP A 263 -17.54 -36.58 4.38
CA ASP A 263 -17.44 -36.68 5.83
C ASP A 263 -18.80 -36.39 6.49
N LEU A 264 -19.53 -35.36 6.04
CA LEU A 264 -20.92 -35.12 6.45
C LEU A 264 -21.81 -36.35 6.21
N MET A 265 -21.62 -37.06 5.09
CA MET A 265 -22.35 -38.30 4.79
C MET A 265 -21.93 -39.48 5.68
N LYS A 266 -20.65 -39.60 6.06
CA LYS A 266 -20.16 -40.66 6.97
C LYS A 266 -20.72 -40.52 8.38
N PHE A 267 -20.96 -39.29 8.86
CA PHE A 267 -21.61 -39.05 10.16
C PHE A 267 -23.08 -39.50 10.18
N CYS A 268 -23.69 -39.83 9.04
CA CYS A 268 -25.07 -40.31 8.93
C CYS A 268 -25.24 -41.83 8.99
N SER A 269 -24.55 -42.48 9.92
CA SER A 269 -24.87 -43.85 10.36
C SER A 269 -26.16 -43.94 11.19
N SER A 270 -26.86 -42.81 11.39
CA SER A 270 -28.16 -42.73 12.05
C SER A 270 -29.25 -43.48 11.28
N LYS A 271 -30.02 -44.33 11.98
CA LYS A 271 -31.22 -45.02 11.45
C LYS A 271 -32.45 -44.11 11.37
N GLU A 272 -32.38 -42.87 11.84
CA GLU A 272 -33.51 -41.97 11.87
C GLU A 272 -33.75 -41.31 10.50
N LYS A 273 -34.89 -41.65 9.88
CA LYS A 273 -35.29 -41.14 8.55
C LYS A 273 -35.27 -39.61 8.44
N ASN A 274 -35.63 -38.90 9.52
CA ASN A 274 -35.65 -37.44 9.52
C ASN A 274 -34.23 -36.84 9.40
N VAL A 275 -33.24 -37.46 10.05
CA VAL A 275 -31.82 -37.04 9.95
C VAL A 275 -31.28 -37.30 8.55
N GLN A 276 -31.64 -38.43 7.94
CA GLN A 276 -31.26 -38.77 6.57
C GLN A 276 -31.87 -37.80 5.54
N LEU A 277 -33.15 -37.44 5.69
CA LEU A 277 -33.81 -36.47 4.81
C LEU A 277 -33.22 -35.05 4.94
N GLN A 278 -32.93 -34.60 6.17
CA GLN A 278 -32.26 -33.32 6.40
C GLN A 278 -30.85 -33.29 5.80
N LEU A 279 -30.10 -34.38 5.89
CA LEU A 279 -28.79 -34.49 5.26
C LEU A 279 -28.89 -34.43 3.74
N ILE A 280 -29.77 -35.22 3.12
CA ILE A 280 -29.97 -35.20 1.66
C ILE A 280 -30.29 -33.78 1.21
N HIS A 281 -31.23 -33.11 1.90
CA HIS A 281 -31.56 -31.71 1.61
C HIS A 281 -30.34 -30.78 1.75
N THR A 282 -29.50 -30.98 2.77
CA THR A 282 -28.28 -30.19 2.99
C THR A 282 -27.27 -30.41 1.88
N VAL A 283 -27.00 -31.67 1.50
CA VAL A 283 -26.09 -32.01 0.40
C VAL A 283 -26.61 -31.44 -0.92
N THR A 284 -27.91 -31.58 -1.21
CA THR A 284 -28.51 -31.01 -2.41
C THR A 284 -28.35 -29.48 -2.45
N LYS A 285 -28.55 -28.80 -1.32
CA LYS A 285 -28.34 -27.35 -1.22
C LYS A 285 -26.87 -26.96 -1.42
N GLU A 286 -25.94 -27.71 -0.85
CA GLU A 286 -24.49 -27.49 -1.02
C GLU A 286 -24.04 -27.70 -2.47
N VAL A 287 -24.53 -28.75 -3.13
CA VAL A 287 -24.30 -29.03 -4.55
C VAL A 287 -24.84 -27.89 -5.41
N TYR A 288 -26.06 -27.43 -5.12
CA TYR A 288 -26.67 -26.30 -5.82
C TYR A 288 -25.85 -25.01 -5.66
N ASN A 289 -25.41 -24.69 -4.44
CA ASN A 289 -24.58 -23.52 -4.17
C ASN A 289 -23.21 -23.60 -4.87
N LEU A 290 -22.59 -24.79 -4.94
CA LEU A 290 -21.35 -24.99 -5.68
C LEU A 290 -21.57 -24.77 -7.19
N LEU A 291 -22.57 -25.45 -7.77
CA LEU A 291 -22.81 -25.49 -9.21
C LEU A 291 -23.43 -24.22 -9.77
N LEU A 292 -24.09 -23.41 -8.96
CA LEU A 292 -24.73 -22.18 -9.42
C LEU A 292 -23.97 -20.94 -8.94
N THR A 293 -23.64 -20.85 -7.66
CA THR A 293 -23.04 -19.62 -7.10
C THR A 293 -21.53 -19.59 -7.29
N SER A 294 -20.84 -20.68 -6.94
CA SER A 294 -19.36 -20.69 -7.00
C SER A 294 -18.86 -20.85 -8.42
N SER A 295 -19.47 -21.71 -9.22
CA SER A 295 -19.13 -21.90 -10.64
C SER A 295 -19.24 -20.60 -11.43
N GLN A 296 -20.40 -19.91 -11.38
CA GLN A 296 -20.65 -18.66 -12.11
C GLN A 296 -19.69 -17.57 -11.64
N PHE A 297 -19.50 -17.44 -10.33
CA PHE A 297 -18.58 -16.45 -9.75
C PHE A 297 -17.15 -16.63 -10.26
N TYR A 298 -16.62 -17.85 -10.22
CA TYR A 298 -15.26 -18.13 -10.67
C TYR A 298 -15.15 -18.12 -12.20
N GLU A 299 -16.15 -18.60 -12.93
CA GLU A 299 -16.19 -18.58 -14.39
C GLU A 299 -16.11 -17.14 -14.92
N GLU A 300 -16.87 -16.21 -14.34
CA GLU A 300 -16.81 -14.78 -14.67
C GLU A 300 -15.43 -14.13 -14.41
N ILE A 301 -14.63 -14.69 -13.50
CA ILE A 301 -13.29 -14.16 -13.17
C ILE A 301 -12.22 -14.76 -14.08
N PHE A 302 -12.36 -16.04 -14.42
CA PHE A 302 -11.37 -16.79 -15.19
C PHE A 302 -11.56 -16.69 -16.70
N TYR A 303 -12.79 -16.51 -17.15
CA TYR A 303 -13.18 -16.53 -18.57
C TYR A 303 -13.93 -15.28 -19.04
N GLY A 304 -14.28 -14.37 -18.13
CA GLY A 304 -14.81 -13.04 -18.45
C GLY A 304 -13.71 -12.01 -18.69
#